data_AF-A0A9E0NCX3-F1
#
_entry.id   AF-A0A9E0NCX3-F1
#
_cell.length_a   1.000
_cell.length_b   1.000
_cell.length_c   1.000
_cell.angle_alpha   90.00
_cell.angle_beta   90.00
_cell.angle_gamma   90.00
#
_symmetry.space_group_name_H-M   'P 1'
#
loop_
_entity.id
_entity.type
_entity.pdbx_description
1 polymer ?
#
loop_
_entity_poly.entity_id
_entity_poly.type
_entity_poly.pdbx_seq_one_letter_code
_entity_poly.pdbx_strand_id
1 'polypeptide(L)'
;MKINILSAAIAFCFLFSFVGSAHAQADAKTLFKDYCKACHTIDQGKLVGPELKNIHEKRSEEWLIKWIRNPQAMLDAKDPDAIAIWEQFNKVPMTPNPNMTDDDIRGILAYIKEQSSPAPAAAATPAAAADSAAGAAAAAPASGSGWFSMPFNLLLAVILVLLVVIYYLSNSVRRLTDQLSDFYHTDRSFFK
;
A
#
# COMPACT_ATOMS: atom_id res chain seq x y z
N MET A 1 -40.40 -12.71 11.09
CA MET A 1 -39.31 -13.36 10.33
C MET A 1 -38.12 -13.53 11.29
N LYS A 2 -37.82 -14.75 11.74
CA LYS A 2 -36.75 -15.01 12.72
C LYS A 2 -35.43 -15.13 11.96
N ILE A 3 -34.57 -14.12 12.06
CA ILE A 3 -33.23 -14.15 11.46
C ILE A 3 -32.34 -15.00 12.37
N ASN A 4 -31.90 -16.15 11.88
CA ASN A 4 -31.05 -17.08 12.61
C ASN A 4 -29.63 -16.51 12.68
N ILE A 5 -29.13 -16.34 13.90
CA ILE A 5 -27.81 -15.74 14.22
C ILE A 5 -26.67 -16.51 13.52
N LEU A 6 -26.88 -17.81 13.27
CA LEU A 6 -25.96 -18.68 12.53
C LEU A 6 -25.81 -18.29 11.03
N SER A 7 -26.88 -17.79 10.41
CA SER A 7 -26.88 -17.35 9.00
C SER A 7 -26.18 -15.99 8.81
N ALA A 8 -26.22 -15.13 9.84
CA ALA A 8 -25.53 -13.84 9.84
C ALA A 8 -24.00 -14.01 9.99
N ALA A 9 -23.54 -14.99 10.77
CA ALA A 9 -22.11 -15.26 10.97
C ALA A 9 -21.40 -15.80 9.71
N ILE A 10 -22.09 -16.62 8.92
CA ILE A 10 -21.55 -17.17 7.66
C ILE A 10 -21.47 -16.08 6.59
N ALA A 11 -22.48 -15.21 6.50
CA ALA A 11 -22.45 -14.06 5.60
C ALA A 11 -21.34 -13.06 5.96
N PHE A 12 -21.05 -12.87 7.25
CA PHE A 12 -19.96 -12.01 7.71
C PHE A 12 -18.56 -12.57 7.42
N CYS A 13 -18.36 -13.90 7.53
CA CYS A 13 -17.09 -14.54 7.14
C CYS A 13 -16.82 -14.50 5.64
N PHE A 14 -17.87 -14.59 4.81
CA PHE A 14 -17.73 -14.46 3.35
C PHE A 14 -17.42 -13.02 2.90
N LEU A 15 -17.96 -12.01 3.60
CA LEU A 15 -17.65 -10.60 3.32
C LEU A 15 -16.21 -10.22 3.74
N PHE A 16 -15.66 -10.84 4.78
CA PHE A 16 -14.28 -10.54 5.22
C PHE A 16 -13.21 -11.16 4.31
N SER A 17 -13.53 -12.26 3.61
CA SER A 17 -12.60 -12.89 2.66
C SER A 17 -12.47 -12.15 1.33
N PHE A 18 -13.38 -11.20 1.04
CA PHE A 18 -13.32 -10.37 -0.17
C PHE A 18 -12.73 -8.98 0.08
N VAL A 19 -12.05 -8.75 1.21
CA VAL A 19 -11.13 -7.61 1.33
C VAL A 19 -9.81 -8.04 0.69
N GLY A 20 -9.81 -8.11 -0.64
CA GLY A 20 -8.59 -8.29 -1.42
C GLY A 20 -7.57 -7.23 -0.98
N SER A 21 -6.37 -7.68 -0.62
CA SER A 21 -5.27 -6.80 -0.28
C SER A 21 -4.88 -5.97 -1.50
N ALA A 22 -5.50 -4.81 -1.67
CA ALA A 22 -4.92 -3.75 -2.46
C ALA A 22 -3.69 -3.26 -1.71
N HIS A 23 -2.55 -3.94 -1.90
CA HIS A 23 -1.27 -3.37 -1.56
C HIS A 23 -1.14 -2.11 -2.39
N ALA A 24 -1.22 -0.94 -1.74
CA ALA A 24 -0.87 0.32 -2.39
C ALA A 24 0.57 0.17 -2.87
N GLN A 25 0.77 0.12 -4.20
CA GLN A 25 2.09 0.08 -4.80
C GLN A 25 2.85 1.33 -4.37
N ALA A 26 4.06 1.15 -3.85
CA ALA A 26 4.87 2.28 -3.44
C ALA A 26 5.23 3.16 -4.67
N ASP A 27 5.32 4.46 -4.46
CA ASP A 27 5.66 5.40 -5.53
C ASP A 27 7.04 5.08 -6.12
N ALA A 28 7.11 4.81 -7.43
CA ALA A 28 8.32 4.36 -8.11
C ALA A 28 9.47 5.36 -8.02
N LYS A 29 9.17 6.67 -8.05
CA LYS A 29 10.17 7.73 -7.87
C LYS A 29 10.77 7.68 -6.47
N THR A 30 9.95 7.46 -5.45
CA THR A 30 10.39 7.31 -4.06
C THR A 30 11.24 6.06 -3.90
N LEU A 31 10.81 4.92 -4.44
CA LEU A 31 11.61 3.69 -4.43
C LEU A 31 12.98 3.86 -5.10
N PHE A 32 13.02 4.50 -6.28
CA PHE A 32 14.29 4.78 -6.96
C PHE A 32 15.20 5.66 -6.12
N LYS A 33 14.66 6.71 -5.51
CA LYS A 33 15.42 7.64 -4.66
C LYS A 33 16.00 6.92 -3.44
N ASP A 34 15.23 6.03 -2.82
CA ASP A 34 15.60 5.39 -1.56
C ASP A 34 16.56 4.19 -1.76
N TYR A 35 16.40 3.44 -2.85
CA TYR A 35 17.14 2.18 -3.07
C TYR A 35 18.14 2.19 -4.23
N CYS A 36 18.02 3.09 -5.20
CA CYS A 36 18.84 3.06 -6.43
C CYS A 36 19.78 4.26 -6.57
N LYS A 37 19.29 5.46 -6.24
CA LYS A 37 19.96 6.74 -6.51
C LYS A 37 21.30 6.91 -5.80
N ALA A 38 21.54 6.20 -4.70
CA ALA A 38 22.81 6.24 -3.99
C ALA A 38 23.99 5.73 -4.84
N CYS A 39 23.72 4.79 -5.76
CA CYS A 39 24.76 4.14 -6.57
C CYS A 39 24.60 4.40 -8.07
N HIS A 40 23.40 4.72 -8.54
CA HIS A 40 23.07 4.89 -9.95
C HIS A 40 22.59 6.29 -10.28
N THR A 41 22.85 6.71 -11.51
CA THR A 41 22.33 7.95 -12.08
C THR A 41 21.48 7.67 -13.32
N ILE A 42 20.69 8.67 -13.70
CA ILE A 42 19.99 8.73 -14.98
C ILE A 42 20.49 9.99 -15.67
N ASP A 43 21.18 9.83 -16.81
CA ASP A 43 21.73 10.91 -17.62
C ASP A 43 22.84 11.76 -16.95
N GLN A 44 23.58 11.17 -16.02
CA GLN A 44 24.73 11.82 -15.36
C GLN A 44 25.99 10.93 -15.40
N GLY A 45 25.99 9.89 -16.23
CA GLY A 45 27.11 8.97 -16.36
C GLY A 45 27.28 8.00 -15.18
N LYS A 46 28.43 7.33 -15.14
CA LYS A 46 28.74 6.30 -14.14
C LYS A 46 28.99 6.92 -12.77
N LEU A 47 28.56 6.23 -11.71
CA LEU A 47 28.83 6.61 -10.32
C LEU A 47 29.51 5.44 -9.59
N VAL A 48 28.76 4.68 -8.78
CA VAL A 48 29.22 3.41 -8.21
C VAL A 48 28.81 2.27 -9.13
N GLY A 49 27.58 2.31 -9.63
CA GLY A 49 27.06 1.41 -10.66
C GLY A 49 27.00 2.05 -12.05
N PRO A 50 26.57 1.27 -13.06
CA PRO A 50 26.34 1.78 -14.41
C PRO A 50 25.27 2.87 -14.45
N GLU A 51 25.38 3.74 -15.44
CA GLU A 51 24.30 4.66 -15.80
C GLU A 51 23.07 3.90 -16.31
N LEU A 52 21.88 4.29 -15.84
CA LEU A 52 20.62 3.59 -16.12
C LEU A 52 19.83 4.21 -17.28
N LYS A 53 20.32 5.30 -17.88
CA LYS A 53 19.68 5.91 -19.05
C LYS A 53 19.51 4.87 -20.16
N ASN A 54 18.27 4.74 -20.65
CA ASN A 54 17.86 3.80 -21.69
C ASN A 54 18.21 2.33 -21.38
N ILE A 55 18.22 1.94 -20.10
CA ILE A 55 18.56 0.56 -19.72
C ILE A 55 17.64 -0.50 -20.37
N HIS A 56 16.38 -0.12 -20.63
CA HIS A 56 15.38 -0.94 -21.31
C HIS A 56 15.72 -1.25 -22.78
N GLU A 57 16.61 -0.50 -23.41
CA GLU A 57 17.11 -0.78 -24.76
C GLU A 57 18.29 -1.76 -24.74
N LYS A 58 18.99 -1.85 -23.60
CA LYS A 58 20.21 -2.65 -23.45
C LYS A 58 19.94 -4.06 -22.92
N ARG A 59 18.85 -4.24 -22.17
CA ARG A 59 18.53 -5.48 -21.45
C ARG A 59 17.02 -5.70 -21.45
N SER A 60 16.60 -6.98 -21.49
CA SER A 60 15.18 -7.31 -21.36
C SER A 60 14.69 -7.06 -19.94
N GLU A 61 13.39 -6.79 -19.81
CA GLU A 61 12.77 -6.56 -18.50
C GLU A 61 12.94 -7.77 -17.58
N GLU A 62 12.82 -9.00 -18.12
CA GLU A 62 12.95 -10.22 -17.35
C GLU A 62 14.36 -10.39 -16.78
N TRP A 63 15.38 -10.04 -17.58
CA TRP A 63 16.77 -10.03 -17.13
C TRP A 63 16.97 -8.99 -16.03
N LEU A 64 16.44 -7.77 -16.22
CA LEU A 64 16.56 -6.68 -15.24
C LEU A 64 15.87 -7.00 -13.92
N ILE A 65 14.69 -7.61 -13.95
CA ILE A 65 13.98 -8.04 -12.73
C ILE A 65 14.82 -9.07 -11.97
N LYS A 66 15.36 -10.08 -12.65
CA LYS A 66 16.23 -11.09 -12.01
C LYS A 66 17.49 -10.46 -11.40
N TRP A 67 18.12 -9.56 -12.15
CA TRP A 67 19.31 -8.85 -11.69
C TRP A 67 19.01 -8.01 -10.45
N ILE A 68 17.94 -7.20 -10.47
CA ILE A 68 17.56 -6.35 -9.33
C ILE A 68 17.13 -7.16 -8.12
N ARG A 69 16.49 -8.31 -8.35
CA ARG A 69 16.04 -9.23 -7.29
C ARG A 69 17.22 -9.88 -6.56
N ASN A 70 18.18 -10.42 -7.31
CA ASN A 70 19.32 -11.13 -6.74
C ASN A 70 20.49 -11.22 -7.74
N PRO A 71 21.38 -10.22 -7.76
CA PRO A 71 22.55 -10.23 -8.64
C PRO A 71 23.47 -11.42 -8.39
N GLN A 72 23.61 -11.84 -7.13
CA GLN A 72 24.50 -12.94 -6.75
C GLN A 72 24.06 -14.27 -7.37
N ALA A 73 22.75 -14.54 -7.40
CA ALA A 73 22.23 -15.74 -8.06
C ALA A 73 22.58 -15.80 -9.55
N MET A 74 22.66 -14.65 -10.22
CA MET A 74 23.08 -14.58 -11.63
C MET A 74 24.59 -14.80 -11.80
N LEU A 75 25.40 -14.30 -10.86
CA LEU A 75 26.83 -14.57 -10.82
C LEU A 75 27.12 -16.06 -10.57
N ASP A 76 26.40 -16.67 -9.63
CA ASP A 76 26.53 -18.10 -9.30
C ASP A 76 26.08 -18.98 -10.48
N ALA A 77 25.05 -18.55 -11.21
CA ALA A 77 24.58 -19.18 -12.45
C ALA A 77 25.53 -18.96 -13.63
N LYS A 78 26.63 -18.22 -13.44
CA LYS A 78 27.62 -17.87 -14.47
C LYS A 78 27.01 -17.16 -15.68
N ASP A 79 26.02 -16.31 -15.45
CA ASP A 79 25.50 -15.43 -16.49
C ASP A 79 26.64 -14.53 -17.01
N PRO A 80 26.94 -14.56 -18.32
CA PRO A 80 28.12 -13.87 -18.86
C PRO A 80 28.02 -12.35 -18.72
N ASP A 81 26.81 -11.82 -18.74
CA ASP A 81 26.55 -10.39 -18.64
C ASP A 81 26.64 -9.89 -17.21
N ALA A 82 26.11 -10.66 -16.26
CA ALA A 82 26.30 -10.45 -14.83
C ALA A 82 27.79 -10.41 -14.48
N ILE A 83 28.58 -11.37 -14.98
CA ILE A 83 30.04 -11.42 -14.77
C ILE A 83 30.72 -10.22 -15.40
N ALA A 84 30.35 -9.84 -16.62
CA ALA A 84 30.94 -8.68 -17.31
C ALA A 84 30.71 -7.38 -16.52
N ILE A 85 29.49 -7.17 -16.01
CA ILE A 85 29.16 -6.02 -15.15
C ILE A 85 29.95 -6.10 -13.84
N TRP A 86 30.01 -7.27 -13.21
CA TRP A 86 30.74 -7.46 -11.96
C TRP A 86 32.22 -7.07 -12.04
N GLU A 87 32.90 -7.52 -13.10
CA GLU A 87 34.31 -7.18 -13.34
C GLU A 87 34.46 -5.70 -13.72
N GLN A 88 33.55 -5.14 -14.52
CA GLN A 88 33.61 -3.74 -14.95
C GLN A 88 33.44 -2.74 -13.79
N PHE A 89 32.66 -3.09 -12.77
CA PHE A 89 32.32 -2.22 -11.64
C PHE A 89 33.06 -2.61 -10.36
N ASN A 90 34.32 -3.04 -10.50
CA ASN A 90 35.25 -3.33 -9.40
C ASN A 90 34.72 -4.33 -8.36
N LYS A 91 33.84 -5.25 -8.76
CA LYS A 91 33.29 -6.28 -7.86
C LYS A 91 32.55 -5.67 -6.67
N VAL A 92 31.92 -4.52 -6.87
CA VAL A 92 31.08 -3.88 -5.84
C VAL A 92 29.70 -4.56 -5.85
N PRO A 93 29.28 -5.17 -4.73
CA PRO A 93 27.97 -5.83 -4.63
C PRO A 93 26.82 -4.84 -4.76
N MET A 94 25.88 -5.15 -5.65
CA MET A 94 24.58 -4.50 -5.68
C MET A 94 23.66 -5.17 -4.66
N THR A 95 23.36 -4.47 -3.57
CA THR A 95 22.59 -5.04 -2.45
C THR A 95 21.13 -5.26 -2.83
N PRO A 96 20.61 -6.50 -2.77
CA PRO A 96 19.20 -6.76 -3.03
C PRO A 96 18.31 -6.28 -1.87
N ASN A 97 17.09 -5.86 -2.19
CA ASN A 97 16.06 -5.58 -1.19
C ASN A 97 14.98 -6.67 -1.23
N PRO A 98 14.91 -7.56 -0.21
CA PRO A 98 13.97 -8.69 -0.20
C PRO A 98 12.50 -8.26 -0.05
N ASN A 99 12.24 -7.04 0.40
CA ASN A 99 10.88 -6.51 0.58
C ASN A 99 10.31 -5.86 -0.68
N MET A 100 11.13 -5.66 -1.72
CA MET A 100 10.69 -5.06 -2.98
C MET A 100 9.96 -6.12 -3.80
N THR A 101 8.79 -5.83 -4.37
CA THR A 101 8.02 -6.77 -5.20
C THR A 101 8.44 -6.72 -6.67
N ASP A 102 7.93 -7.61 -7.53
CA ASP A 102 8.19 -7.54 -8.98
C ASP A 102 7.56 -6.27 -9.57
N ASP A 103 6.39 -5.89 -9.06
CA ASP A 103 5.64 -4.72 -9.52
C ASP A 103 6.33 -3.42 -9.09
N ASP A 104 6.95 -3.38 -7.91
CA ASP A 104 7.82 -2.27 -7.50
C ASP A 104 9.01 -2.12 -8.46
N ILE A 105 9.66 -3.23 -8.85
CA ILE A 105 10.78 -3.20 -9.81
C ILE A 105 10.31 -2.71 -11.17
N ARG A 106 9.18 -3.23 -11.67
CA ARG A 106 8.57 -2.75 -12.93
C ARG A 106 8.26 -1.26 -12.87
N GLY A 107 7.72 -0.78 -11.75
CA GLY A 107 7.48 0.65 -11.51
C GLY A 107 8.77 1.47 -11.61
N ILE A 108 9.85 1.01 -10.99
CA ILE A 108 11.17 1.67 -11.06
C ILE A 108 11.70 1.67 -12.50
N LEU A 109 11.61 0.55 -13.22
CA LEU A 109 12.05 0.46 -14.62
C LEU A 109 11.26 1.41 -15.54
N ALA A 110 9.95 1.52 -15.33
CA ALA A 110 9.09 2.47 -16.02
C ALA A 110 9.50 3.91 -15.72
N TYR A 111 9.75 4.23 -14.44
CA TYR A 111 10.27 5.54 -14.04
C TYR A 111 11.61 5.87 -14.71
N ILE A 112 12.57 4.93 -14.73
CA ILE A 112 13.85 5.12 -15.42
C ILE A 112 13.65 5.38 -16.91
N LYS A 113 12.76 4.63 -17.57
CA LYS A 113 12.42 4.83 -18.99
C LYS A 113 11.86 6.21 -19.26
N GLU A 114 10.92 6.67 -18.43
CA GLU A 114 10.35 8.03 -18.53
C GLU A 114 11.43 9.10 -18.37
N GLN A 115 12.32 8.95 -17.38
CA GLN A 115 13.43 9.89 -17.16
C GLN A 115 14.55 9.80 -18.22
N SER A 116 14.59 8.75 -19.04
CA SER A 116 15.61 8.59 -20.08
C SER A 116 15.26 9.28 -21.40
N SER A 117 14.00 9.64 -21.59
CA SER A 117 13.55 10.43 -22.75
C SER A 117 13.98 11.89 -22.58
N PRO A 118 14.38 12.61 -23.64
CA PRO A 118 14.60 14.06 -23.55
C PRO A 118 13.31 14.69 -23.02
N ALA A 119 13.41 15.40 -21.89
CA ALA A 119 12.25 15.87 -21.15
C ALA A 119 11.24 16.60 -22.06
N PRO A 120 9.97 16.19 -22.10
CA PRO A 120 8.90 17.14 -22.26
C PRO A 120 8.80 17.89 -20.93
N ALA A 121 8.96 19.21 -20.97
CA ALA A 121 8.49 20.08 -19.93
C ALA A 121 7.07 19.67 -19.52
N ALA A 122 6.82 19.64 -18.21
CA ALA A 122 5.53 19.50 -17.55
C ALA A 122 4.29 19.50 -18.47
N ALA A 123 3.69 18.33 -18.71
CA ALA A 123 2.24 18.16 -18.78
C ALA A 123 1.85 16.70 -19.06
N ALA A 124 0.88 16.25 -18.25
CA ALA A 124 -0.20 15.35 -18.61
C ALA A 124 0.11 13.84 -18.76
N THR A 125 -0.31 13.11 -17.73
CA THR A 125 -1.12 11.88 -17.89
C THR A 125 -2.13 12.09 -19.04
N PRO A 126 -2.33 11.08 -19.89
CA PRO A 126 -3.54 10.29 -19.68
C PRO A 126 -3.29 8.79 -19.73
N ALA A 127 -3.93 8.11 -18.78
CA ALA A 127 -4.24 6.70 -18.83
C ALA A 127 -5.17 6.39 -20.01
N ALA A 128 -5.01 5.21 -20.63
CA ALA A 128 -6.06 4.20 -20.81
C ALA A 128 -5.75 3.26 -21.99
N ALA A 129 -5.75 1.97 -21.71
CA ALA A 129 -6.43 0.99 -22.56
C ALA A 129 -7.53 0.36 -21.68
N ALA A 130 -8.78 0.66 -22.04
CA ALA A 130 -10.02 0.07 -21.52
C ALA A 130 -10.13 -1.40 -21.96
N ASP A 131 -10.81 -2.27 -21.22
CA ASP A 131 -12.26 -2.55 -21.30
C ASP A 131 -12.65 -3.48 -20.13
N SER A 132 -13.80 -3.49 -19.45
CA SER A 132 -15.11 -2.81 -19.44
C SER A 132 -15.66 -2.98 -17.99
N ALA A 133 -16.68 -2.32 -17.42
CA ALA A 133 -17.82 -1.58 -17.92
C ALA A 133 -18.41 -0.68 -16.80
N ALA A 134 -18.86 0.51 -17.21
CA ALA A 134 -20.06 1.24 -16.79
C ALA A 134 -20.36 1.54 -15.31
N GLY A 135 -20.35 2.85 -14.99
CA GLY A 135 -21.07 3.40 -13.83
C GLY A 135 -20.67 4.86 -13.52
N ALA A 136 -21.10 5.79 -14.36
CA ALA A 136 -20.76 7.21 -14.29
C ALA A 136 -21.25 7.95 -13.03
N ALA A 137 -20.41 8.86 -12.52
CA ALA A 137 -20.85 10.19 -12.08
C ALA A 137 -19.64 11.14 -12.04
N ALA A 138 -19.74 12.22 -12.82
CA ALA A 138 -18.75 13.28 -12.90
C ALA A 138 -18.83 14.23 -11.70
N ALA A 139 -17.67 14.61 -11.15
CA ALA A 139 -17.42 15.93 -10.58
C ALA A 139 -15.90 16.18 -10.47
N ALA A 140 -15.39 17.17 -11.20
CA ALA A 140 -14.06 17.76 -11.02
C ALA A 140 -14.12 18.90 -9.98
N PRO A 141 -13.01 19.59 -9.68
CA PRO A 141 -11.79 19.11 -9.02
C PRO A 141 -11.62 19.83 -7.66
N ALA A 142 -11.00 19.18 -6.68
CA ALA A 142 -10.55 19.88 -5.48
C ALA A 142 -9.11 19.46 -5.15
N SER A 143 -8.18 20.30 -5.57
CA SER A 143 -6.90 20.48 -4.89
C SER A 143 -7.13 20.67 -3.40
N GLY A 144 -6.81 19.64 -2.63
CA GLY A 144 -6.89 19.61 -1.18
C GLY A 144 -5.99 18.50 -0.69
N SER A 145 -4.70 18.84 -0.52
CA SER A 145 -3.76 18.24 0.42
C SER A 145 -4.26 17.00 1.16
N GLY A 146 -3.61 15.86 0.87
CA GLY A 146 -3.85 14.55 1.46
C GLY A 146 -3.53 14.45 2.96
N TRP A 147 -4.21 15.25 3.79
CA TRP A 147 -4.23 15.11 5.24
C TRP A 147 -5.20 14.01 5.71
N PHE A 148 -6.04 13.48 4.81
CA PHE A 148 -7.04 12.45 5.11
C PHE A 148 -6.58 11.00 4.88
N SER A 149 -5.35 10.79 4.39
CA SER A 149 -4.84 9.47 3.98
C SER A 149 -3.92 8.78 5.00
N MET A 150 -3.84 9.29 6.23
CA MET A 150 -3.11 8.69 7.36
C MET A 150 -4.10 8.09 8.39
N PRO A 151 -3.69 7.21 9.33
CA PRO A 151 -4.56 6.30 10.11
C PRO A 151 -5.56 6.98 11.10
N PHE A 152 -5.80 8.29 10.95
CA PHE A 152 -6.80 9.04 11.68
C PHE A 152 -8.22 8.50 11.51
N ASN A 153 -8.58 7.95 10.34
CA ASN A 153 -9.91 7.34 10.17
C ASN A 153 -10.09 6.06 11.00
N LEU A 154 -9.04 5.24 11.13
CA LEU A 154 -9.04 4.06 11.99
C LEU A 154 -9.09 4.46 13.47
N LEU A 155 -8.30 5.46 13.85
CA LEU A 155 -8.32 6.02 15.21
C LEU A 155 -9.69 6.60 15.57
N LEU A 156 -10.31 7.35 14.66
CA LEU A 156 -11.65 7.91 14.83
C LEU A 156 -12.72 6.82 14.98
N ALA A 157 -12.64 5.77 14.16
CA ALA A 157 -13.56 4.63 14.25
C ALA A 157 -13.45 3.91 15.60
N VAL A 158 -12.23 3.68 16.10
CA VAL A 158 -12.01 3.08 17.43
C VAL A 158 -12.59 3.96 18.54
N ILE A 159 -12.36 5.28 18.48
CA ILE A 159 -12.90 6.23 19.46
C ILE A 159 -14.43 6.21 19.45
N LEU A 160 -15.07 6.20 18.27
CA LEU A 160 -16.53 6.13 18.16
C LEU A 160 -17.11 4.84 18.76
N VAL A 161 -16.46 3.70 18.51
CA VAL A 161 -16.88 2.41 19.10
C VAL A 161 -16.79 2.45 20.62
N LEU A 162 -15.69 2.98 21.18
CA LEU A 162 -15.53 3.12 22.62
C LEU A 162 -16.60 4.02 23.24
N LEU A 163 -16.92 5.16 22.60
CA LEU A 163 -17.97 6.07 23.07
C LEU A 163 -19.36 5.42 23.06
N VAL A 164 -19.67 4.63 22.03
CA VAL A 164 -20.93 3.89 21.94
C VAL A 164 -21.02 2.84 23.05
N VAL A 165 -19.96 2.08 23.30
CA VAL A 165 -19.90 1.10 24.39
C VAL A 165 -20.11 1.79 25.75
N ILE A 166 -19.40 2.89 26.01
CA ILE A 166 -19.56 3.67 27.24
C ILE A 166 -20.99 4.19 27.39
N TYR A 167 -21.61 4.66 26.31
CA TYR A 167 -23.01 5.09 26.31
C TYR A 167 -23.96 3.96 26.69
N TYR A 168 -23.81 2.77 26.08
CA TYR A 168 -24.65 1.61 26.39
C TYR A 168 -24.47 1.11 27.82
N LEU A 169 -23.23 1.05 28.32
CA LEU A 169 -22.94 0.70 29.71
C LEU A 169 -23.55 1.72 30.67
N SER A 170 -23.40 3.01 30.39
CA SER A 170 -23.98 4.09 31.20
C SER A 170 -25.50 4.01 31.23
N ASN A 171 -26.12 3.75 30.08
CA ASN A 171 -27.57 3.58 29.98
C ASN A 171 -28.04 2.29 30.70
N SER A 172 -27.26 1.21 30.65
CA SER A 172 -27.57 -0.03 31.35
C SER A 172 -27.50 0.14 32.87
N VAL A 173 -26.46 0.82 33.38
CA VAL A 173 -26.31 1.10 34.81
C VAL A 173 -27.45 1.99 35.30
N ARG A 174 -27.82 3.03 34.55
CA ARG A 174 -28.97 3.89 34.90
C ARG A 174 -30.26 3.09 35.05
N ARG A 175 -30.54 2.19 34.10
CA ARG A 175 -31.71 1.30 34.16
C ARG A 175 -31.70 0.42 35.41
N LEU A 176 -30.54 -0.12 35.79
CA LEU A 176 -30.43 -0.94 36.99
C LEU A 176 -30.62 -0.12 38.27
N THR A 177 -30.08 1.09 38.31
CA THR A 177 -30.27 2.02 39.44
C THR A 177 -31.74 2.40 39.62
N ASP A 178 -32.45 2.70 38.52
CA ASP A 178 -33.88 3.04 38.56
C ASP A 178 -34.71 1.86 39.10
N GLN A 179 -34.41 0.64 38.63
CA GLN A 179 -35.05 -0.58 39.14
C GLN A 179 -34.76 -0.82 40.63
N LEU A 180 -33.53 -0.56 41.07
CA LEU A 180 -33.15 -0.72 42.48
C LEU A 180 -33.81 0.33 43.37
N SER A 181 -33.91 1.58 42.92
CA SER A 181 -34.61 2.63 43.67
C SER A 181 -36.10 2.34 43.79
N ASP A 182 -36.74 1.86 42.72
CA ASP A 182 -38.16 1.50 42.73
C ASP A 182 -38.43 0.33 43.70
N PHE A 183 -37.52 -0.65 43.73
CA PHE A 183 -37.58 -1.76 44.68
C PHE A 183 -37.44 -1.27 46.12
N TYR A 184 -36.45 -0.41 46.40
CA TYR A 184 -36.23 0.17 47.73
C TYR A 184 -37.43 1.03 48.21
N HIS A 185 -38.05 1.79 47.32
CA HIS A 185 -39.22 2.60 47.65
C HIS A 185 -40.47 1.75 47.89
N THR A 186 -40.63 0.64 47.17
CA THR A 186 -41.76 -0.29 47.31
C THR A 186 -41.66 -1.14 48.59
N ASP A 187 -40.47 -1.61 48.94
CA ASP A 187 -40.28 -2.39 50.18
C ASP A 187 -40.48 -1.50 51.43
N ARG A 188 -40.04 -0.24 51.37
CA ARG A 188 -40.22 0.73 52.46
C ARG A 188 -41.70 1.09 52.73
N SER A 189 -42.58 1.02 51.72
CA SER A 189 -44.01 1.28 51.92
C SER A 189 -44.75 0.09 52.52
N PHE A 190 -44.19 -1.12 52.47
CA PHE A 190 -44.79 -2.33 53.04
C PHE A 190 -44.63 -2.40 54.58
N PHE A 191 -43.62 -1.73 55.13
CA PHE A 191 -43.31 -1.72 56.57
C PHE A 191 -43.89 -0.52 57.36
N LYS A 192 -44.85 0.22 56.79
CA LYS A 192 -45.63 1.26 57.47
C LYS A 192 -47.09 0.84 57.58
#